data_AF-Q0K2X6-F1
#
_entry.id   AF-Q0K2X6-F1
#
_cell.length_a   1.000
_cell.length_b   1.000
_cell.length_c   1.000
_cell.angle_alpha   90.00
_cell.angle_beta   90.00
_cell.angle_gamma   90.00
#
_symmetry.space_group_name_H-M   'P 1'
#
loop_
_entity.id
_entity.type
_entity.pdbx_description
1 polymer ?
#
loop_
_entity_poly.entity_id
_entity_poly.type
_entity_poly.pdbx_seq_one_letter_code
_entity_poly.pdbx_strand_id
1 'polypeptide(L)'
;MTATSPLPAPHVILIEQPSKVPGKRGMEGFWGMRYGNKTVLTAYLSPIDLLLDSMRGSAPNQAFKFPSLDRLPAARVKQTFPTGVELDIACGFLARDGQLLLSPSGKWRRNVLVHDVRAPLRMGILMPEYTTDGRREISRLFEGAGLFAWQDTLQSLARIWKGDRMKHAIDSALATASTVVHSAGQVVNQIAVFDPEAEQWHFVPCQTMDDVPENNHPHGGGDSATVG
;
A
#
# COMPACT_ATOMS: atom_id res chain seq x y z
N MET A 1 20.93 -24.27 16.80
CA MET A 1 19.74 -23.74 16.10
C MET A 1 19.21 -22.58 16.92
N THR A 2 19.65 -21.36 16.62
CA THR A 2 19.14 -20.15 17.26
C THR A 2 17.76 -19.86 16.68
N ALA A 3 16.72 -19.93 17.52
CA ALA A 3 15.39 -19.47 17.16
C ALA A 3 15.48 -17.99 16.82
N THR A 4 15.40 -17.66 15.52
CA THR A 4 15.27 -16.29 15.07
C THR A 4 13.98 -15.75 15.67
N SER A 5 14.09 -14.75 16.55
CA SER A 5 12.92 -14.09 17.12
C SER A 5 12.03 -13.62 15.96
N PRO A 6 10.71 -13.81 16.01
CA PRO A 6 9.84 -13.43 14.92
C PRO A 6 10.02 -11.94 14.63
N LEU A 7 10.25 -11.60 13.36
CA LEU A 7 10.35 -10.22 12.91
C LEU A 7 9.17 -9.41 13.47
N PRO A 8 9.36 -8.19 13.97
CA PRO A 8 8.24 -7.37 14.42
C PRO A 8 7.26 -7.11 13.27
N ALA A 9 5.97 -7.01 13.58
CA ALA A 9 4.96 -6.71 12.56
C ALA A 9 5.20 -5.30 12.00
N PRO A 10 5.19 -5.10 10.68
CA PRO A 10 5.36 -3.78 10.13
C PRO A 10 4.19 -2.87 10.50
N HIS A 11 4.54 -1.63 10.83
CA HIS A 11 3.59 -0.56 11.09
C HIS A 11 2.92 -0.14 9.78
N VAL A 12 1.60 0.02 9.80
CA VAL A 12 0.82 0.40 8.61
C VAL A 12 -0.02 1.64 8.85
N ILE A 13 -0.12 2.42 7.78
CA ILE A 13 -0.77 3.72 7.77
C ILE A 13 -1.91 3.66 6.76
N LEU A 14 -3.04 4.26 7.12
CA LEU A 14 -4.20 4.38 6.25
C LEU A 14 -4.31 5.79 5.66
N ILE A 15 -4.98 5.91 4.52
CA ILE A 15 -5.42 7.21 3.99
C ILE A 15 -6.78 7.54 4.59
N GLU A 16 -6.83 8.63 5.36
CA GLU A 16 -8.09 9.21 5.79
C GLU A 16 -8.49 10.43 4.92
N GLN A 17 -9.63 10.33 4.23
CA GLN A 17 -10.22 11.42 3.45
C GLN A 17 -11.11 12.33 4.30
N PRO A 18 -11.06 13.65 4.09
CA PRO A 18 -12.07 14.54 4.65
C PRO A 18 -13.45 14.25 4.03
N SER A 19 -14.45 13.98 4.87
CA SER A 19 -15.84 13.64 4.53
C SER A 19 -16.54 14.75 3.74
N LYS A 20 -16.36 14.86 2.42
CA LYS A 20 -17.10 15.81 1.57
C LYS A 20 -17.34 15.29 0.13
N VAL A 21 -17.98 14.11 -0.02
CA VAL A 21 -18.67 13.80 -1.28
C VAL A 21 -20.13 13.49 -0.99
N PRO A 22 -21.06 14.44 -1.22
CA PRO A 22 -22.50 14.18 -1.16
C PRO A 22 -22.84 13.04 -2.13
N GLY A 23 -23.54 12.01 -1.65
CA GLY A 23 -24.05 10.92 -2.48
C GLY A 23 -23.13 9.70 -2.66
N LYS A 24 -21.88 9.72 -2.19
CA LYS A 24 -21.06 8.50 -2.09
C LYS A 24 -21.04 8.02 -0.64
N ARG A 25 -21.79 6.95 -0.32
CA ARG A 25 -21.59 6.16 0.91
C ARG A 25 -20.29 5.35 0.80
N GLY A 26 -19.15 6.02 0.70
CA GLY A 26 -17.85 5.44 1.01
C GLY A 26 -17.66 5.55 2.52
N MET A 27 -17.24 4.46 3.17
CA MET A 27 -17.00 4.36 4.61
C MET A 27 -16.36 5.63 5.15
N GLU A 28 -16.94 6.23 6.20
CA GLU A 28 -16.62 7.58 6.67
C GLU A 28 -15.12 7.81 6.85
N GLY A 29 -14.52 8.35 5.79
CA GLY A 29 -13.17 8.85 5.74
C GLY A 29 -12.06 7.87 5.40
N PHE A 30 -12.23 6.62 4.94
CA PHE A 30 -11.07 5.77 4.55
C PHE A 30 -11.11 5.25 3.10
N TRP A 31 -9.94 5.12 2.48
CA TRP A 31 -9.80 4.45 1.17
C TRP A 31 -9.93 2.93 1.32
N GLY A 32 -10.96 2.37 0.67
CA GLY A 32 -11.16 0.92 0.64
C GLY A 32 -12.26 0.49 -0.31
N MET A 33 -12.34 -0.83 -0.52
CA MET A 33 -13.34 -1.50 -1.34
C MET A 33 -14.21 -2.40 -0.47
N ARG A 34 -15.49 -2.53 -0.83
CA ARG A 34 -16.44 -3.43 -0.15
C ARG A 34 -16.81 -4.57 -1.08
N TYR A 35 -16.51 -5.79 -0.67
CA TYR A 35 -16.84 -7.02 -1.40
C TYR A 35 -17.85 -7.82 -0.58
N GLY A 36 -19.14 -7.63 -0.88
CA GLY A 36 -20.22 -8.24 -0.09
C GLY A 36 -20.18 -7.77 1.38
N ASN A 37 -19.88 -8.70 2.29
CA ASN A 37 -19.71 -8.44 3.73
C ASN A 37 -18.25 -8.10 4.12
N LYS A 38 -17.29 -8.22 3.20
CA LYS A 38 -15.89 -7.92 3.44
C LYS A 38 -15.57 -6.47 3.12
N THR A 39 -14.67 -5.91 3.92
CA THR A 39 -14.09 -4.59 3.69
C THR A 39 -12.59 -4.76 3.55
N VAL A 40 -12.03 -4.27 2.44
CA VAL A 40 -10.59 -4.28 2.17
C VAL A 40 -10.11 -2.84 2.14
N LEU A 41 -9.16 -2.47 3.02
CA LEU A 41 -8.53 -1.16 3.01
C LEU A 41 -7.16 -1.23 2.36
N THR A 42 -6.77 -0.18 1.65
CA THR A 42 -5.38 -0.02 1.25
C THR A 42 -4.59 0.59 2.39
N ALA A 43 -3.50 -0.08 2.77
CA ALA A 43 -2.58 0.33 3.81
C ALA A 43 -1.17 0.51 3.22
N TYR A 44 -0.39 1.41 3.81
CA TYR A 44 0.97 1.74 3.36
C TYR A 44 1.96 1.51 4.48
N LEU A 45 3.18 1.11 4.12
CA LEU A 45 4.27 0.93 5.08
C LEU A 45 4.96 2.26 5.44
N SER A 46 4.88 3.26 4.55
CA SER A 46 5.50 4.57 4.72
C SER A 46 4.50 5.72 4.50
N PRO A 47 4.58 6.83 5.27
CA PRO A 47 3.87 8.06 4.94
C PRO A 47 4.28 8.61 3.56
N ILE A 48 5.52 8.36 3.13
CA ILE A 48 6.03 8.83 1.83
C ILE A 48 5.36 8.08 0.68
N ASP A 49 5.32 6.75 0.72
CA ASP A 49 4.62 5.95 -0.30
C ASP A 49 3.16 6.36 -0.44
N LEU A 50 2.52 6.58 0.71
CA LEU A 50 1.15 7.05 0.78
C LEU A 50 0.99 8.42 0.10
N LEU A 51 1.84 9.38 0.44
CA LEU A 51 1.83 10.72 -0.15
C LEU A 51 2.08 10.66 -1.65
N LEU A 52 3.07 9.90 -2.09
CA LEU A 52 3.40 9.69 -3.50
C LEU A 52 2.22 9.06 -4.28
N ASP A 53 1.53 8.07 -3.72
CA ASP A 53 0.32 7.49 -4.34
C ASP A 53 -0.87 8.46 -4.35
N SER A 54 -0.93 9.37 -3.38
CA SER A 54 -1.98 10.38 -3.28
C SER A 54 -1.77 11.57 -4.23
N MET A 55 -0.51 11.87 -4.56
CA MET A 55 -0.17 12.99 -5.43
C MET A 55 -0.36 12.63 -6.91
N ARG A 56 -0.81 13.62 -7.69
CA ARG A 56 -1.35 13.54 -9.07
C ARG A 56 -2.81 13.10 -9.21
N GLY A 57 -3.51 12.84 -8.11
CA GLY A 57 -4.96 12.55 -8.13
C GLY A 57 -5.85 13.48 -7.31
N SER A 58 -5.25 14.38 -6.54
CA SER A 58 -5.94 15.17 -5.52
C SER A 58 -5.71 16.66 -5.78
N ALA A 59 -6.71 17.48 -5.46
CA ALA A 59 -6.57 18.92 -5.54
C ALA A 59 -5.39 19.36 -4.65
N PRO A 60 -4.55 20.32 -5.08
CA PRO A 60 -3.31 20.72 -4.39
C PRO A 60 -3.47 21.17 -2.92
N ASN A 61 -4.70 21.33 -2.41
CA ASN A 61 -5.01 21.81 -1.07
C ASN A 61 -5.79 20.80 -0.20
N GLN A 62 -5.90 19.53 -0.60
CA GLN A 62 -6.61 18.55 0.22
C GLN A 62 -5.71 18.05 1.36
N ALA A 63 -6.02 18.48 2.59
CA ALA A 63 -5.36 17.96 3.79
C ALA A 63 -5.85 16.52 4.06
N PHE A 64 -5.01 15.55 3.72
CA PHE A 64 -5.22 14.16 4.13
C PHE A 64 -4.71 13.94 5.56
N LYS A 65 -5.36 13.01 6.28
CA LYS A 65 -4.85 12.50 7.54
C LYS A 65 -4.31 11.09 7.31
N PHE A 66 -3.20 10.77 7.97
CA PHE A 66 -2.51 9.49 7.81
C PHE A 66 -2.45 8.77 9.15
N PRO A 67 -3.59 8.33 9.71
CA PRO A 67 -3.56 7.63 10.98
C PRO A 67 -2.84 6.29 10.84
N SER A 68 -2.01 5.97 11.83
CA SER A 68 -1.58 4.59 12.01
C SER A 68 -2.78 3.74 12.40
N LEU A 69 -2.84 2.53 11.85
CA LEU A 69 -3.92 1.58 12.11
C LEU A 69 -4.04 1.24 13.60
N ASP A 70 -2.91 1.04 14.29
CA ASP A 70 -2.84 0.70 15.71
C ASP A 70 -3.22 1.86 16.66
N ARG A 71 -3.35 3.08 16.12
CA ARG A 71 -3.67 4.31 16.86
C ARG A 71 -5.07 4.84 16.57
N LEU A 72 -5.87 4.14 15.78
CA LEU A 72 -7.25 4.53 15.56
C LEU A 72 -8.07 4.44 16.86
N PRO A 73 -8.95 5.43 17.15
CA PRO A 73 -9.80 5.38 18.33
C PRO A 73 -10.70 4.14 18.34
N ALA A 74 -10.67 3.38 19.43
CA ALA A 74 -11.37 2.10 19.55
C ALA A 74 -12.89 2.19 19.27
N ALA A 75 -13.53 3.28 19.70
CA ALA A 75 -14.95 3.52 19.44
C ALA A 75 -15.23 3.66 17.94
N ARG A 76 -14.38 4.40 17.21
CA ARG A 76 -14.47 4.56 15.75
C ARG A 76 -14.25 3.24 15.04
N VAL A 77 -13.21 2.51 15.43
CA VAL A 77 -12.91 1.18 14.85
C VAL A 77 -14.08 0.22 15.04
N LYS A 78 -14.65 0.13 16.24
CA LYS A 78 -15.82 -0.73 16.53
C LYS A 78 -17.03 -0.37 15.68
N GLN A 79 -17.29 0.92 15.50
CA GLN A 79 -18.42 1.41 14.73
C GLN A 79 -18.24 1.16 13.22
N THR A 80 -17.04 1.42 12.71
CA THR A 80 -16.76 1.32 11.26
C THR A 80 -16.43 -0.10 10.81
N PHE A 81 -15.74 -0.88 11.65
CA PHE A 81 -15.21 -2.22 11.35
C PHE A 81 -15.54 -3.22 12.47
N PRO A 82 -16.83 -3.51 12.73
CA PRO A 82 -17.27 -4.29 13.90
C PRO A 82 -16.72 -5.73 13.93
N THR A 83 -16.35 -6.28 12.77
CA THR A 83 -15.78 -7.64 12.62
C THR A 83 -14.29 -7.63 12.27
N GLY A 84 -13.64 -6.47 12.29
CA GLY A 84 -12.30 -6.27 11.72
C GLY A 84 -12.34 -5.94 10.23
N VAL A 85 -11.17 -5.95 9.61
CA VAL A 85 -10.98 -5.52 8.21
C VAL A 85 -9.89 -6.35 7.53
N GLU A 86 -9.95 -6.48 6.21
CA GLU A 86 -8.85 -7.02 5.40
C GLU A 86 -8.01 -5.84 4.87
N LEU A 87 -6.70 -6.03 4.71
CA LEU A 87 -5.78 -5.00 4.23
C LEU A 87 -5.03 -5.48 3.00
N ASP A 88 -4.97 -4.60 2.01
CA ASP A 88 -4.02 -4.65 0.91
C ASP A 88 -2.83 -3.75 1.27
N ILE A 89 -1.63 -4.32 1.33
CA ILE A 89 -0.40 -3.59 1.66
C ILE A 89 0.22 -3.05 0.38
N ALA A 90 0.00 -1.77 0.13
CA ALA A 90 0.67 -1.05 -0.94
C ALA A 90 2.12 -0.75 -0.54
N CYS A 91 3.06 -1.15 -1.40
CA CYS A 91 4.48 -0.89 -1.22
C CYS A 91 5.15 -0.79 -2.59
N GLY A 92 5.79 0.36 -2.83
CA GLY A 92 6.42 0.68 -4.10
C GLY A 92 5.46 0.94 -5.26
N PHE A 93 6.06 1.19 -6.42
CA PHE A 93 5.37 1.55 -7.65
C PHE A 93 5.79 0.63 -8.79
N LEU A 94 4.87 0.30 -9.68
CA LEU A 94 5.18 -0.50 -10.86
C LEU A 94 6.13 0.29 -11.76
N ALA A 95 7.18 -0.37 -12.23
CA ALA A 95 8.21 0.22 -13.05
C ALA A 95 8.62 -0.68 -14.21
N ARG A 96 9.24 -0.05 -15.19
CA ARG A 96 9.86 -0.70 -16.32
C ARG A 96 11.15 0.00 -16.71
N ASP A 97 12.23 -0.76 -16.85
CA ASP A 97 13.50 -0.30 -17.41
C ASP A 97 14.01 1.01 -16.75
N GLY A 98 13.86 1.13 -15.42
CA GLY A 98 14.23 2.31 -14.63
C GLY A 98 13.23 3.47 -14.69
N GLN A 99 12.01 3.24 -15.17
CA GLN A 99 10.96 4.26 -15.29
C GLN A 99 9.69 3.84 -14.56
N LEU A 100 9.12 4.75 -13.77
CA LEU A 100 7.83 4.58 -13.12
C LEU A 100 6.70 4.54 -14.16
N LEU A 101 5.76 3.62 -13.97
CA LEU A 101 4.60 3.50 -14.84
C LEU A 101 3.48 4.44 -14.41
N LEU A 102 2.99 5.25 -15.35
CA LEU A 102 1.81 6.08 -15.18
C LEU A 102 0.56 5.37 -15.70
N SER A 103 -0.57 5.51 -15.03
CA SER A 103 -1.88 5.23 -15.61
C SER A 103 -2.17 6.19 -16.78
N PRO A 104 -3.17 5.90 -17.64
CA PRO A 104 -3.65 6.86 -18.64
C PRO A 104 -4.12 8.19 -18.04
N SER A 105 -4.51 8.20 -16.75
CA SER A 105 -4.85 9.41 -16.00
C SER A 105 -3.65 10.18 -15.44
N GLY A 106 -2.42 9.73 -15.71
CA GLY A 106 -1.18 10.38 -15.28
C GLY A 106 -0.75 10.07 -13.85
N LYS A 107 -1.45 9.17 -13.14
CA LYS A 107 -1.11 8.75 -11.77
C LYS A 107 -0.05 7.66 -11.79
N TRP A 108 0.83 7.62 -10.80
CA TRP A 108 1.75 6.50 -10.65
C TRP A 108 0.95 5.24 -10.36
N ARG A 109 1.35 4.13 -10.99
CA ARG A 109 0.73 2.83 -10.70
C ARG A 109 1.41 2.25 -9.47
N ARG A 110 0.72 2.24 -8.33
CA ARG A 110 1.20 1.55 -7.13
C ARG A 110 1.30 0.04 -7.36
N ASN A 111 2.19 -0.59 -6.60
CA ASN A 111 2.22 -2.02 -6.39
C ASN A 111 1.48 -2.37 -5.09
N VAL A 112 0.57 -3.33 -5.14
CA VAL A 112 0.04 -3.97 -3.92
C VAL A 112 0.85 -5.23 -3.71
N LEU A 113 1.63 -5.23 -2.64
CA LEU A 113 2.62 -6.26 -2.39
C LEU A 113 2.01 -7.47 -1.69
N VAL A 114 1.18 -7.24 -0.68
CA VAL A 114 0.54 -8.31 0.10
C VAL A 114 -0.97 -8.08 0.12
N HIS A 115 -1.72 -9.11 -0.21
CA HIS A 115 -3.18 -9.09 -0.25
C HIS A 115 -3.82 -9.73 0.99
N ASP A 116 -5.06 -9.34 1.27
CA ASP A 116 -5.96 -9.98 2.25
C ASP A 116 -5.36 -10.17 3.66
N VAL A 117 -4.52 -9.23 4.10
CA VAL A 117 -3.97 -9.25 5.46
C VAL A 117 -5.11 -9.02 6.44
N ARG A 118 -5.42 -10.02 7.26
CA ARG A 118 -6.49 -9.90 8.26
C ARG A 118 -6.06 -8.94 9.35
N ALA A 119 -6.92 -8.01 9.70
CA ALA A 119 -6.77 -7.15 10.85
C ALA A 119 -8.00 -7.32 11.76
N PRO A 120 -8.06 -8.38 12.57
CA PRO A 120 -9.15 -8.56 13.52
C PRO A 120 -9.13 -7.48 14.60
N LEU A 121 -10.33 -7.20 15.10
CA LEU A 121 -10.52 -6.29 16.23
C LEU A 121 -10.28 -7.02 17.55
N ARG A 122 -9.23 -6.62 18.27
CA ARG A 122 -8.88 -7.18 19.59
C ARG A 122 -8.77 -6.06 20.61
N MET A 123 -9.55 -6.13 21.69
CA MET A 123 -9.56 -5.10 22.75
C MET A 123 -9.77 -3.66 22.24
N GLY A 124 -10.45 -3.49 21.10
CA GLY A 124 -10.68 -2.16 20.50
C GLY A 124 -9.58 -1.66 19.59
N ILE A 125 -8.58 -2.47 19.25
CA ILE A 125 -7.49 -2.12 18.34
C ILE A 125 -7.50 -3.12 17.16
N LEU A 126 -7.25 -2.64 15.94
CA LEU A 126 -7.02 -3.51 14.78
C LEU A 126 -5.59 -4.03 14.82
N MET A 127 -5.42 -5.35 14.79
CA MET A 127 -4.11 -5.99 14.84
C MET A 127 -3.83 -6.73 13.53
N PRO A 128 -3.02 -6.19 12.62
CA PRO A 128 -2.65 -6.88 11.38
C PRO A 128 -1.94 -8.21 11.63
N GLU A 129 -2.45 -9.26 11.00
CA GLU A 129 -1.94 -10.61 11.03
C GLU A 129 -1.31 -10.93 9.67
N TYR A 130 -0.03 -10.61 9.54
CA TYR A 130 0.74 -10.97 8.35
C TYR A 130 1.11 -12.44 8.36
N THR A 131 0.95 -13.10 7.20
CA THR A 131 1.53 -14.42 6.95
C THR A 131 3.06 -14.32 6.96
N THR A 132 3.73 -15.46 7.21
CA THR A 132 5.20 -15.55 7.12
C THR A 132 5.69 -15.12 5.73
N ASP A 133 4.96 -15.52 4.69
CA ASP A 133 5.31 -15.22 3.30
C ASP A 133 5.14 -13.73 2.98
N GLY A 134 4.04 -13.10 3.39
CA GLY A 134 3.84 -11.67 3.20
C GLY A 134 4.92 -10.82 3.90
N ARG A 135 5.37 -11.24 5.09
CA ARG A 135 6.52 -10.56 5.76
C ARG A 135 7.81 -10.74 4.97
N ARG A 136 8.04 -11.94 4.44
CA ARG A 136 9.24 -12.25 3.66
C ARG A 136 9.25 -11.48 2.33
N GLU A 137 8.12 -11.33 1.66
CA GLU A 137 7.98 -10.55 0.44
C GLU A 137 8.30 -9.07 0.67
N ILE A 138 7.78 -8.49 1.76
CA ILE A 138 8.14 -7.12 2.16
C ILE A 138 9.65 -7.01 2.38
N SER A 139 10.23 -7.88 3.20
CA SER A 139 11.68 -7.86 3.45
C SER A 139 12.49 -8.02 2.15
N ARG A 140 12.13 -8.96 1.28
CA ARG A 140 12.81 -9.20 0.00
C ARG A 140 12.78 -7.97 -0.90
N LEU A 141 11.67 -7.23 -0.95
CA LEU A 141 11.59 -6.01 -1.75
C LEU A 141 12.59 -4.95 -1.26
N PHE A 142 12.59 -4.67 0.05
CA PHE A 142 13.50 -3.67 0.61
C PHE A 142 14.96 -4.11 0.57
N GLU A 143 15.26 -5.37 0.88
CA GLU A 143 16.62 -5.94 0.77
C GLU A 143 17.11 -5.95 -0.68
N GLY A 144 16.23 -6.25 -1.65
CA GLY A 144 16.52 -6.15 -3.08
C GLY A 144 16.79 -4.71 -3.55
N ALA A 145 16.27 -3.72 -2.83
CA ALA A 145 16.61 -2.31 -3.01
C ALA A 145 17.92 -1.91 -2.26
N GLY A 146 18.52 -2.82 -1.49
CA GLY A 146 19.69 -2.53 -0.63
C GLY A 146 19.33 -1.87 0.71
N LEU A 147 18.04 -1.80 1.05
CA LEU A 147 17.51 -1.13 2.23
C LEU A 147 17.35 -2.12 3.40
N PHE A 148 18.45 -2.64 3.93
CA PHE A 148 18.42 -3.68 4.98
C PHE A 148 17.84 -3.21 6.32
N ALA A 149 17.93 -1.92 6.63
CA ALA A 149 17.40 -1.31 7.86
C ALA A 149 16.00 -0.68 7.68
N TRP A 150 15.25 -1.08 6.64
CA TRP A 150 14.01 -0.42 6.24
C TRP A 150 12.98 -0.27 7.37
N GLN A 151 12.86 -1.22 8.29
CA GLN A 151 11.89 -1.14 9.40
C GLN A 151 12.16 0.05 10.31
N ASP A 152 13.43 0.31 10.62
CA ASP A 152 13.85 1.43 11.45
C ASP A 152 13.66 2.75 10.70
N THR A 153 14.00 2.79 9.41
CA THR A 153 13.75 3.94 8.53
C THR A 153 12.25 4.28 8.48
N LEU A 154 11.38 3.30 8.21
CA LEU A 154 9.93 3.51 8.14
C LEU A 154 9.34 3.96 9.48
N GLN A 155 9.82 3.39 10.59
CA GLN A 155 9.40 3.82 11.92
C GLN A 155 9.85 5.26 12.22
N SER A 156 11.06 5.63 11.83
CA SER A 156 11.60 6.99 11.94
C SER A 156 10.77 7.98 11.11
N LEU A 157 10.43 7.62 9.86
CA LEU A 157 9.56 8.41 9.00
C LEU A 157 8.20 8.68 9.65
N ALA A 158 7.56 7.65 10.20
CA ALA A 158 6.23 7.77 10.81
C ALA A 158 6.22 8.58 12.12
N ARG A 159 7.33 8.61 12.88
CA ARG A 159 7.37 9.21 14.22
C ARG A 159 8.06 10.58 14.26
N ILE A 160 9.16 10.72 13.52
CA ILE A 160 10.12 11.82 13.66
C ILE A 160 9.96 12.82 12.52
N TRP A 161 9.78 12.34 11.28
CA TRP A 161 9.78 13.22 10.11
C TRP A 161 8.46 13.99 10.03
N LYS A 162 8.55 15.32 10.03
CA LYS A 162 7.41 16.24 10.01
C LYS A 162 7.67 17.41 9.07
N GLY A 163 6.58 18.01 8.59
CA GLY A 163 6.60 19.30 7.88
C GLY A 163 7.54 19.31 6.69
N ASP A 164 8.47 20.26 6.69
CA ASP A 164 9.35 20.57 5.56
C ASP A 164 10.24 19.42 5.12
N ARG A 165 10.70 18.57 6.05
CA ARG A 165 11.53 17.40 5.68
C ARG A 165 10.74 16.39 4.86
N MET A 166 9.48 16.12 5.24
CA MET A 166 8.60 15.23 4.48
C MET A 166 8.32 15.82 3.10
N LYS A 167 8.02 17.13 3.05
CA LYS A 167 7.80 17.85 1.79
C LYS A 167 9.03 17.79 0.89
N HIS A 168 10.23 18.01 1.44
CA HIS A 168 11.47 17.96 0.68
C HIS A 168 11.71 16.59 0.03
N ALA A 169 11.56 15.51 0.81
CA ALA A 169 11.71 14.14 0.29
C ALA A 169 10.70 13.84 -0.82
N ILE A 170 9.46 14.32 -0.67
CA ILE A 170 8.43 14.22 -1.70
C ILE A 170 8.81 15.00 -2.97
N ASP A 171 9.22 16.27 -2.82
CA ASP A 171 9.61 17.11 -3.95
C ASP A 171 10.81 16.50 -4.69
N SER A 172 11.76 15.93 -3.94
CA SER A 172 12.93 15.21 -4.47
C SER A 172 12.52 13.93 -5.22
N ALA A 173 11.63 13.12 -4.65
CA ALA A 173 11.07 11.93 -5.32
C ALA A 173 10.39 12.27 -6.65
N LEU A 174 9.62 13.36 -6.69
CA LEU A 174 8.93 13.84 -7.89
C LEU A 174 9.91 14.39 -8.94
N ALA A 175 10.96 15.10 -8.52
CA ALA A 175 11.96 15.69 -9.41
C ALA A 175 12.87 14.64 -10.05
N THR A 176 13.17 13.56 -9.32
CA THR A 176 14.08 12.49 -9.77
C THR A 176 13.37 11.33 -10.48
N ALA A 177 12.03 11.31 -10.43
CA ALA A 177 11.22 10.29 -11.08
C ALA A 177 11.30 10.36 -12.62
N SER A 178 11.89 9.34 -13.25
CA SER A 178 11.66 9.05 -14.66
C SER A 178 10.34 8.32 -14.81
N THR A 179 9.47 8.74 -15.73
CA THR A 179 8.11 8.19 -15.87
C THR A 179 7.76 7.86 -17.32
N VAL A 180 6.98 6.80 -17.54
CA VAL A 180 6.41 6.42 -18.84
C VAL A 180 4.93 6.07 -18.70
N VAL A 181 4.10 6.46 -19.67
CA VAL A 181 2.68 6.11 -19.67
C VAL A 181 2.53 4.62 -19.98
N HIS A 182 1.82 3.90 -19.11
CA HIS A 182 1.55 2.49 -19.27
C HIS A 182 0.52 2.27 -20.37
N SER A 183 0.96 1.66 -21.47
CA SER A 183 0.10 1.22 -22.57
C SER A 183 -0.27 -0.27 -22.43
N ALA A 184 -1.39 -0.66 -23.03
CA ALA A 184 -1.77 -2.08 -23.10
C ALA A 184 -0.61 -2.91 -23.69
N GLY A 185 -0.29 -4.04 -23.07
CA GLY A 185 0.80 -4.93 -23.48
C GLY A 185 2.20 -4.56 -22.98
N GLN A 186 2.39 -3.41 -22.29
CA GLN A 186 3.67 -3.13 -21.64
C GLN A 186 3.88 -4.02 -20.42
N VAL A 187 4.96 -4.79 -20.47
CA VAL A 187 5.43 -5.65 -19.37
C VAL A 187 5.94 -4.78 -18.21
N VAL A 188 5.47 -5.08 -17.01
CA VAL A 188 6.06 -4.62 -15.75
C VAL A 188 7.21 -5.56 -15.43
N ASN A 189 8.43 -5.04 -15.31
CA ASN A 189 9.60 -5.88 -14.96
C ASN A 189 10.29 -5.44 -13.66
N GLN A 190 9.86 -4.35 -13.04
CA GLN A 190 10.43 -3.83 -11.81
C GLN A 190 9.37 -3.30 -10.85
N ILE A 191 9.70 -3.31 -9.56
CA ILE A 191 9.05 -2.53 -8.51
C ILE A 191 10.02 -1.44 -8.09
N ALA A 192 9.58 -0.20 -8.11
CA ALA A 192 10.34 0.96 -7.68
C ALA A 192 10.00 1.32 -6.22
N VAL A 193 11.03 1.52 -5.41
CA VAL A 193 10.93 2.01 -4.03
C VAL A 193 11.76 3.27 -3.91
N PHE A 194 11.21 4.31 -3.28
CA PHE A 194 11.95 5.53 -3.01
C PHE A 194 12.65 5.41 -1.66
N ASP A 195 13.96 5.64 -1.62
CA ASP A 195 14.71 5.80 -0.39
C ASP A 195 14.72 7.29 -0.01
N PRO A 196 14.00 7.69 1.04
CA PRO A 196 13.93 9.09 1.44
C PRO A 196 15.17 9.58 2.18
N GLU A 197 16.04 8.69 2.68
CA GLU A 197 17.29 9.10 3.32
C GLU A 197 18.36 9.44 2.29
N ALA A 198 18.43 8.67 1.20
CA ALA A 198 19.33 8.91 0.07
C ALA A 198 18.70 9.75 -1.06
N GLU A 199 17.39 10.01 -0.98
CA GLU A 199 16.61 10.74 -1.98
C GLU A 199 16.70 10.16 -3.41
N GLN A 200 16.66 8.84 -3.53
CA GLN A 200 16.84 8.14 -4.80
C GLN A 200 15.84 7.01 -5.00
N TRP A 201 15.58 6.72 -6.27
CA TRP A 201 14.73 5.60 -6.68
C TRP A 201 15.56 4.32 -6.83
N HIS A 202 15.10 3.26 -6.18
CA HIS A 202 15.63 1.90 -6.33
C HIS A 202 14.65 1.08 -7.16
N PHE A 203 15.14 0.40 -8.20
CA PHE A 203 14.33 -0.42 -9.09
C PHE A 203 14.66 -1.90 -8.92
N VAL A 204 13.79 -2.63 -8.23
CA VAL A 204 13.96 -4.05 -7.91
C VAL A 204 13.31 -4.90 -8.99
N PRO A 205 14.03 -5.82 -9.67
CA PRO A 205 13.43 -6.69 -10.67
C PRO A 205 12.30 -7.56 -10.11
N CYS A 206 11.17 -7.64 -10.81
CA CYS A 206 10.04 -8.50 -10.43
C CYS A 206 10.39 -10.00 -10.41
N GLN A 207 11.57 -10.39 -10.91
CA GLN A 207 12.06 -11.78 -10.96
C GLN A 207 12.84 -12.22 -9.69
N THR A 208 12.67 -11.52 -8.56
CA THR A 208 13.21 -11.93 -7.24
C THR A 208 12.14 -12.20 -6.19
N MET A 209 10.87 -12.27 -6.59
CA MET A 209 9.80 -12.88 -5.79
C MET A 209 9.50 -14.24 -6.41
N ASP A 210 9.88 -15.31 -5.72
CA ASP A 210 9.53 -16.69 -6.11
C ASP A 210 8.06 -16.76 -6.56
N ASP A 211 7.83 -17.38 -7.73
CA ASP A 211 6.57 -17.68 -8.40
C ASP A 211 5.29 -17.37 -7.59
N VAL A 212 4.66 -16.23 -7.88
CA VAL A 212 3.22 -16.07 -7.63
C VAL A 212 2.49 -16.53 -8.89
N PRO A 213 1.71 -17.62 -8.86
CA PRO A 213 0.90 -18.01 -9.99
C PRO A 213 -0.09 -16.89 -10.28
N GLU A 214 -0.24 -16.58 -11.57
CA GLU A 214 -1.25 -15.70 -12.13
C GLU A 214 -2.62 -16.27 -11.77
N ASN A 215 -3.14 -15.91 -10.59
CA ASN A 215 -4.40 -16.43 -10.11
C ASN A 215 -5.52 -15.71 -10.86
N ASN A 216 -5.91 -16.32 -11.98
CA ASN A 216 -7.23 -16.26 -12.57
C ASN A 216 -8.29 -16.20 -11.47
N HIS A 217 -8.89 -15.03 -11.27
CA HIS A 217 -10.18 -14.98 -10.62
C HIS A 217 -11.21 -15.62 -11.56
N PRO A 218 -12.06 -16.54 -11.06
CA PRO A 218 -13.06 -17.18 -11.90
C PRO A 218 -14.07 -16.13 -12.33
N HIS A 219 -14.10 -15.86 -13.64
CA HIS A 219 -15.31 -15.37 -14.27
C HIS A 219 -16.40 -16.39 -13.95
N GLY A 220 -17.40 -15.96 -13.17
CA GLY A 220 -18.61 -16.74 -12.95
C GLY A 220 -19.24 -17.07 -14.28
N GLY A 221 -19.04 -18.30 -14.73
CA GLY A 221 -19.81 -18.91 -15.81
C GLY A 221 -21.26 -18.99 -15.34
N GLY A 222 -22.12 -18.18 -15.96
CA GLY A 222 -23.55 -18.44 -15.93
C GLY A 222 -23.82 -19.66 -16.79
N ASP A 223 -24.08 -20.79 -16.14
CA ASP A 223 -24.70 -21.93 -16.81
C ASP A 223 -26.08 -21.52 -17.32
N SER A 224 -26.20 -21.49 -18.65
CA SER A 224 -27.48 -21.61 -19.34
C SER A 224 -28.03 -23.01 -19.06
N ALA A 225 -28.89 -23.12 -18.05
CA ALA A 225 -29.76 -24.28 -17.92
C ALA A 225 -30.83 -24.21 -19.02
N THR A 226 -30.62 -25.03 -20.04
CA THR A 226 -31.67 -25.44 -20.98
C THR A 226 -32.40 -26.60 -20.31
N VAL A 227 -33.70 -26.46 -20.02
CA VAL A 227 -34.56 -27.60 -19.68
C VAL A 227 -35.95 -27.34 -20.25
N GLY A 228 -36.39 -28.27 -21.11
CA GLY A 228 -37.78 -28.75 -21.20
C GLY A 228 -38.80 -27.82 -21.83
#